data_AF-A0A1Y0BDL7-F1
#
_entry.id   AF-A0A1Y0BDL7-F1
#
_cell.length_a   1.000
_cell.length_b   1.000
_cell.length_c   1.000
_cell.angle_alpha   90.00
_cell.angle_beta   90.00
_cell.angle_gamma   90.00
#
_symmetry.space_group_name_H-M   'P 1'
#
loop_
_entity.id
_entity.type
_entity.pdbx_description
1 polymer ?
#
loop_
_entity_poly.entity_id
_entity_poly.type
_entity_poly.pdbx_seq_one_letter_code
_entity_poly.pdbx_strand_id
1 'polypeptide(L)'
;MTDPARAMSGSVKAILIGLGIVVLAGGAALVLLKPGASSCQGVFEQTAPRLEANIELIKNKGGFAVSQEKVQELTEGAQKVGLHLKTCCSVLEGGKLNPDQFQQCIARASEYDRQIAETARQVDVAATAQAQGQTAVVEQQKTQIASGLKSAASEVTALGQQVAQLAPKPSGQSDATPRSGSEGEPNDSKASAAELAINTPTDGEIASTEDHDNFRFMSGASVRDRVIVRLENRSDTLRPYLKVFGPDKAALQEAYSSTAGADTELAFTAQPGKRYYVEVNSFGNSGKYTLTALPQAAFDRFEPNDDPIHDPPTPIMVGESIDANILDEQDNDWYRLAAAPGKSLRVTLENRSATLRPNVVIYNAQRSGLQDRYDGTPGASLDFSFDTTPGEAYYFQVKPFSSGSGDYRLTVR
;
A
#
# COMPACT_ATOMS: atom_id res chain seq x y z
N MET A 1 22.44 -60.03 -52.73
CA MET A 1 21.08 -59.80 -53.27
C MET A 1 20.33 -59.01 -52.20
N THR A 2 20.52 -57.69 -52.14
CA THR A 2 19.91 -56.61 -52.97
C THR A 2 18.72 -55.99 -52.23
N ASP A 3 19.04 -54.92 -51.47
CA ASP A 3 18.56 -53.53 -51.68
C ASP A 3 17.05 -53.19 -51.45
N PRO A 4 16.64 -51.90 -51.37
CA PRO A 4 16.47 -51.15 -50.12
C PRO A 4 15.16 -50.28 -50.13
N ALA A 5 15.03 -49.37 -49.15
CA ALA A 5 14.62 -47.95 -49.29
C ALA A 5 13.54 -47.42 -48.31
N ARG A 6 13.82 -46.16 -47.89
CA ARG A 6 12.97 -45.09 -47.32
C ARG A 6 12.54 -45.18 -45.85
N ALA A 7 12.37 -44.09 -45.10
CA ALA A 7 12.89 -42.71 -45.03
C ALA A 7 12.10 -42.00 -43.89
N MET A 8 12.57 -40.80 -43.50
CA MET A 8 11.93 -39.77 -42.65
C MET A 8 12.17 -39.95 -41.13
N SER A 9 13.07 -39.18 -40.51
CA SER A 9 12.97 -37.74 -40.13
C SER A 9 12.30 -37.56 -38.76
N GLY A 10 13.12 -37.24 -37.76
CA GLY A 10 12.71 -36.77 -36.45
C GLY A 10 13.75 -35.78 -35.94
N SER A 11 13.46 -34.49 -36.09
CA SER A 11 14.31 -33.38 -35.66
C SER A 11 14.30 -33.27 -34.13
N VAL A 12 15.47 -33.21 -33.49
CA VAL A 12 15.61 -32.71 -32.11
C VAL A 12 16.39 -31.40 -32.17
N LYS A 13 15.73 -30.36 -31.65
CA LYS A 13 16.15 -28.95 -31.67
C LYS A 13 17.40 -28.71 -30.82
N ALA A 14 18.19 -27.76 -31.30
CA ALA A 14 19.39 -27.20 -30.70
C ALA A 14 19.16 -26.53 -29.33
N ILE A 15 20.19 -26.54 -28.48
CA ILE A 15 20.48 -25.48 -27.53
C ILE A 15 21.90 -25.02 -27.83
N LEU A 16 22.01 -23.93 -28.60
CA LEU A 16 23.25 -23.21 -28.82
C LEU A 16 23.45 -22.22 -27.68
N ILE A 17 24.62 -22.35 -27.06
CA ILE A 17 25.20 -21.44 -26.09
C ILE A 17 25.41 -20.08 -26.77
N GLY A 18 24.69 -19.07 -26.32
CA GLY A 18 24.91 -17.67 -26.69
C GLY A 18 25.47 -16.91 -25.50
N LEU A 19 26.77 -16.64 -25.54
CA LEU A 19 27.47 -15.69 -24.67
C LEU A 19 26.79 -14.32 -24.72
N GLY A 20 26.21 -13.88 -23.59
CA GLY A 20 25.77 -12.52 -23.36
C GLY A 20 26.83 -11.76 -22.57
N ILE A 21 27.36 -10.71 -23.20
CA ILE A 21 28.51 -9.90 -22.80
C ILE A 21 28.33 -9.27 -21.41
N VAL A 22 29.35 -9.43 -20.57
CA VAL A 22 29.59 -8.60 -19.37
C VAL A 22 29.96 -7.20 -19.85
N VAL A 23 29.10 -6.21 -19.62
CA VAL A 23 29.49 -4.79 -19.62
C VAL A 23 29.51 -4.32 -18.18
N LEU A 24 30.72 -4.23 -17.62
CA LEU A 24 31.04 -3.43 -16.44
C LEU A 24 31.57 -2.07 -16.92
N ALA A 25 30.72 -1.05 -16.88
CA ALA A 25 31.01 0.38 -16.80
C ALA A 25 29.65 1.04 -16.49
N GLY A 26 29.43 1.75 -15.38
CA GLY A 26 30.15 2.93 -14.97
C GLY A 26 29.33 4.16 -15.38
N GLY A 27 28.43 4.63 -14.50
CA GLY A 27 27.80 5.96 -14.55
C GLY A 27 26.80 6.22 -15.70
N ALA A 28 25.66 6.83 -15.33
CA ALA A 28 24.56 7.25 -16.21
C ALA A 28 23.80 6.10 -16.89
N ALA A 29 22.78 5.59 -16.20
CA ALA A 29 21.68 4.90 -16.85
C ALA A 29 21.01 5.90 -17.81
N LEU A 30 21.32 5.76 -19.10
CA LEU A 30 20.59 6.42 -20.16
C LEU A 30 19.15 5.90 -20.07
N VAL A 31 18.26 6.73 -19.52
CA VAL A 31 16.82 6.47 -19.51
C VAL A 31 16.39 6.41 -20.98
N LEU A 32 16.28 5.21 -21.53
CA LEU A 32 15.59 4.99 -22.81
C LEU A 32 14.10 5.23 -22.54
N LEU A 33 13.71 6.50 -22.62
CA LEU A 33 12.32 6.94 -22.56
C LEU A 33 11.57 6.25 -23.69
N LYS A 34 10.78 5.22 -23.36
CA LYS A 34 9.66 4.83 -24.21
C LYS A 34 8.75 6.06 -24.35
N PRO A 35 8.31 6.45 -25.56
CA PRO A 35 7.39 7.56 -25.72
C PRO A 35 6.07 7.19 -25.00
N GLY A 36 5.77 7.88 -23.90
CA GLY A 36 4.51 7.70 -23.15
C GLY A 36 4.62 7.15 -21.72
N ALA A 37 5.79 6.72 -21.24
CA ALA A 37 5.97 6.39 -19.83
C ALA A 37 6.40 7.63 -19.03
N SER A 38 5.72 7.94 -17.92
CA SER A 38 6.21 8.98 -17.00
C SER A 38 7.59 8.57 -16.47
N SER A 39 8.48 9.54 -16.22
CA SER A 39 9.84 9.27 -15.69
C SER A 39 9.82 8.44 -14.41
N CYS A 40 8.72 8.45 -13.68
CA CYS A 40 8.46 7.67 -12.48
C CYS A 40 8.14 6.19 -12.76
N GLN A 41 7.30 5.91 -13.76
CA GLN A 41 6.90 4.54 -14.05
C GLN A 41 8.10 3.69 -14.52
N GLY A 42 9.01 4.27 -15.31
CA GLY A 42 10.24 3.58 -15.74
C GLY A 42 11.20 3.25 -14.58
N VAL A 43 11.26 4.08 -13.53
CA VAL A 43 12.10 3.83 -12.35
C VAL A 43 11.54 2.67 -11.52
N PHE A 44 10.23 2.62 -11.34
CA PHE A 44 9.58 1.54 -10.58
C PHE A 44 9.62 0.19 -11.31
N GLU A 45 9.35 0.17 -12.62
CA GLU A 45 9.31 -1.07 -13.42
C GLU A 45 10.68 -1.79 -13.48
N GLN A 46 11.79 -1.06 -13.33
CA GLN A 46 13.14 -1.64 -13.39
C GLN A 46 13.74 -1.91 -12.01
N THR A 47 13.41 -1.09 -11.00
CA THR A 47 14.10 -1.14 -9.70
C THR A 47 13.49 -2.19 -8.78
N ALA A 48 12.16 -2.35 -8.77
CA ALA A 48 11.50 -3.28 -7.85
C ALA A 48 11.87 -4.76 -8.11
N PRO A 49 11.83 -5.29 -9.34
CA PRO A 49 12.19 -6.68 -9.59
C PRO A 49 13.67 -7.00 -9.32
N ARG A 50 14.55 -6.02 -9.59
CA ARG A 50 15.99 -6.16 -9.32
C ARG A 50 16.28 -6.21 -7.83
N LEU A 51 15.64 -5.32 -7.07
CA LEU A 51 15.80 -5.24 -5.63
C LEU A 51 15.28 -6.51 -4.95
N GLU A 52 14.12 -7.01 -5.38
CA GLU A 52 13.54 -8.27 -4.91
C GLU A 52 14.49 -9.45 -5.16
N ALA A 53 15.01 -9.60 -6.38
CA ALA A 53 15.95 -10.67 -6.71
C ALA A 53 17.25 -10.63 -5.87
N ASN A 54 17.77 -9.43 -5.60
CA ASN A 54 18.97 -9.28 -4.77
C ASN A 54 18.71 -9.62 -3.29
N ILE A 55 17.57 -9.19 -2.74
CA ILE A 55 17.17 -9.52 -1.37
C ILE A 55 16.93 -11.02 -1.22
N GLU A 56 16.30 -11.66 -2.22
CA GLU A 56 16.09 -13.11 -2.24
C GLU A 56 17.43 -13.87 -2.28
N LEU A 57 18.42 -13.40 -3.04
CA LEU A 57 19.77 -13.97 -3.02
C LEU A 57 20.40 -13.85 -1.62
N ILE A 58 20.34 -12.68 -1.01
CA ILE A 58 20.85 -12.45 0.36
C ILE A 58 20.18 -13.39 1.36
N LYS A 59 18.86 -13.57 1.25
CA LYS A 59 18.09 -14.48 2.11
C LYS A 59 18.51 -15.94 1.93
N ASN A 60 18.64 -16.39 0.68
CA ASN A 60 18.87 -17.81 0.37
C ASN A 60 20.31 -18.24 0.59
N LYS A 61 21.29 -17.36 0.30
CA LYS A 61 22.72 -17.67 0.39
C LYS A 61 23.40 -17.06 1.61
N GLY A 62 22.85 -16.03 2.23
CA GLY A 62 23.52 -15.24 3.26
C GLY A 62 23.34 -15.71 4.70
N GLY A 63 22.65 -16.82 4.96
CA GLY A 63 22.29 -17.24 6.33
C GLY A 63 23.45 -17.47 7.31
N PHE A 64 24.69 -17.57 6.81
CA PHE A 64 25.91 -17.67 7.63
C PHE A 64 26.52 -16.31 8.01
N ALA A 65 26.06 -15.21 7.39
CA ALA A 65 26.61 -13.86 7.53
C ALA A 65 25.53 -12.80 7.82
N VAL A 66 24.26 -13.09 7.50
CA VAL A 66 23.13 -12.18 7.63
C VAL A 66 22.04 -12.88 8.43
N SER A 67 21.61 -12.26 9.53
CA SER A 67 20.53 -12.80 10.37
C SER A 67 19.18 -12.68 9.67
N GLN A 68 18.20 -13.50 10.08
CA GLN A 68 16.82 -13.39 9.59
C GLN A 68 16.21 -12.01 9.90
N GLU A 69 16.51 -11.46 11.08
CA GLU A 69 16.14 -10.08 11.45
C GLU A 69 16.67 -9.07 10.44
N LYS A 70 17.94 -9.21 10.03
CA LYS A 70 18.55 -8.27 9.08
C LYS A 70 17.99 -8.43 7.66
N VAL A 71 17.62 -9.64 7.26
CA VAL A 71 16.89 -9.86 6.00
C VAL A 71 15.51 -9.19 6.04
N GLN A 72 14.79 -9.32 7.16
CA GLN A 72 13.50 -8.67 7.36
C GLN A 72 13.62 -7.14 7.29
N GLU A 73 14.64 -6.56 7.93
CA GLU A 73 14.92 -5.11 7.84
C GLU A 73 15.19 -4.64 6.40
N LEU A 74 15.86 -5.45 5.56
CA LEU A 74 16.06 -5.11 4.14
C LEU A 74 14.75 -5.13 3.36
N THR A 75 13.88 -6.09 3.62
CA THR A 75 12.56 -6.18 2.99
C THR A 75 11.69 -4.98 3.37
N GLU A 76 11.66 -4.62 4.65
CA GLU A 76 10.95 -3.43 5.13
C GLU A 76 11.57 -2.14 4.59
N GLY A 77 12.90 -2.07 4.54
CA GLY A 77 13.63 -0.96 3.92
C GLY A 77 13.27 -0.77 2.45
N ALA A 78 13.15 -1.86 1.69
CA ALA A 78 12.73 -1.83 0.29
C ALA A 78 11.29 -1.29 0.12
N GLN A 79 10.38 -1.70 1.00
CA GLN A 79 8.99 -1.19 1.01
C GLN A 79 8.94 0.31 1.31
N LYS A 80 9.70 0.77 2.33
CA LYS A 80 9.82 2.19 2.68
C LYS A 80 10.38 3.02 1.53
N VAL A 81 11.45 2.54 0.89
CA VAL A 81 12.02 3.19 -0.30
C VAL A 81 10.98 3.31 -1.42
N GLY A 82 10.19 2.26 -1.68
CA GLY A 82 9.09 2.30 -2.64
C GLY A 82 8.03 3.35 -2.31
N LEU A 83 7.63 3.47 -1.04
CA LEU A 83 6.66 4.48 -0.60
C LEU A 83 7.20 5.92 -0.76
N HIS A 84 8.48 6.13 -0.40
CA HIS A 84 9.15 7.42 -0.55
C HIS A 84 9.32 7.82 -2.02
N LEU A 85 9.68 6.88 -2.89
CA LEU A 85 9.72 7.09 -4.34
C LEU A 85 8.36 7.48 -4.91
N LYS A 86 7.26 6.88 -4.42
CA LYS A 86 5.90 7.25 -4.83
C LYS A 86 5.62 8.70 -4.48
N THR A 87 6.07 9.15 -3.32
CA THR A 87 5.93 10.55 -2.88
C THR A 87 6.73 11.51 -3.77
N CYS A 88 8.00 11.21 -4.07
CA CYS A 88 8.80 11.98 -5.05
C CYS A 88 8.06 12.16 -6.39
N CYS A 89 7.41 11.08 -6.85
CA CYS A 89 6.67 11.06 -8.09
C CYS A 89 5.40 11.90 -8.06
N SER A 90 4.59 11.80 -7.01
CA SER A 90 3.39 12.62 -6.87
C SER A 90 3.71 14.12 -6.81
N VAL A 91 4.82 14.51 -6.17
CA VAL A 91 5.23 15.92 -6.09
C VAL A 91 5.73 16.44 -7.46
N LEU A 92 6.41 15.60 -8.25
CA LEU A 92 6.79 15.91 -9.63
C LEU A 92 5.56 16.09 -10.54
N GLU A 93 4.61 15.16 -10.49
CA GLU A 93 3.38 15.21 -11.28
C GLU A 93 2.51 16.42 -10.90
N GLY A 94 2.56 16.84 -9.63
CA GLY A 94 1.95 18.07 -9.13
C GLY A 94 2.68 19.37 -9.52
N GLY A 95 3.75 19.29 -10.32
CA GLY A 95 4.50 20.46 -10.83
C GLY A 95 5.37 21.18 -9.80
N LYS A 96 5.57 20.57 -8.61
CA LYS A 96 6.32 21.19 -7.49
C LYS A 96 7.81 20.83 -7.48
N LEU A 97 8.23 19.84 -8.27
CA LEU A 97 9.64 19.53 -8.51
C LEU A 97 9.97 19.77 -9.98
N ASN A 98 11.13 20.38 -10.23
CA ASN A 98 11.74 20.37 -11.55
C ASN A 98 12.52 19.06 -11.77
N PRO A 99 12.98 18.78 -13.01
CA PRO A 99 13.71 17.55 -13.31
C PRO A 99 14.96 17.31 -12.45
N ASP A 100 15.74 18.35 -12.15
CA ASP A 100 16.96 18.24 -11.33
C ASP A 100 16.64 17.92 -9.86
N GLN A 101 15.60 18.55 -9.31
CA GLN A 101 15.10 18.28 -7.96
C GLN A 101 14.50 16.88 -7.85
N PHE A 102 13.83 16.41 -8.89
CA PHE A 102 13.33 15.04 -8.95
C PHE A 102 14.48 14.01 -8.98
N GLN A 103 15.53 14.25 -9.77
CA GLN A 103 16.73 13.40 -9.75
C GLN A 103 17.37 13.37 -8.37
N GLN A 104 17.44 14.51 -7.68
CA GLN A 104 17.91 14.56 -6.29
C GLN A 104 16.98 13.76 -5.35
N CYS A 105 15.67 13.80 -5.55
CA CYS A 105 14.69 13.05 -4.74
C CYS A 105 14.87 11.54 -4.83
N ILE A 106 15.16 11.01 -6.02
CA ILE A 106 15.31 9.57 -6.26
C ILE A 106 16.75 9.05 -6.08
N ALA A 107 17.73 9.95 -5.91
CA ALA A 107 19.14 9.57 -5.83
C ALA A 107 19.43 8.63 -4.65
N ARG A 108 18.81 8.88 -3.49
CA ARG A 108 18.97 8.04 -2.28
C ARG A 108 18.38 6.64 -2.45
N ALA A 109 17.24 6.53 -3.14
CA ALA A 109 16.65 5.23 -3.48
C ALA A 109 17.53 4.45 -4.47
N SER A 110 18.16 5.15 -5.42
CA SER A 110 19.10 4.56 -6.36
C SER A 110 20.38 4.08 -5.66
N GLU A 111 20.85 4.84 -4.67
CA GLU A 111 21.99 4.46 -3.83
C GLU A 111 21.67 3.25 -2.94
N TYR A 112 20.47 3.22 -2.33
CA TYR A 112 19.98 2.04 -1.62
C TYR A 112 20.02 0.78 -2.49
N ASP A 113 19.43 0.82 -3.68
CA ASP A 113 19.45 -0.31 -4.61
C ASP A 113 20.88 -0.74 -5.00
N ARG A 114 21.79 0.21 -5.22
CA ARG A 114 23.20 -0.07 -5.49
C ARG A 114 23.87 -0.82 -4.34
N GLN A 115 23.60 -0.40 -3.09
CA GLN A 115 24.16 -1.04 -1.89
C GLN A 115 23.61 -2.45 -1.69
N ILE A 116 22.33 -2.67 -1.97
CA ILE A 116 21.73 -4.01 -1.92
C ILE A 116 22.32 -4.93 -2.99
N ALA A 117 22.49 -4.44 -4.22
CA ALA A 117 23.11 -5.21 -5.30
C ALA A 117 24.56 -5.59 -4.98
N GLU A 118 25.33 -4.67 -4.39
CA GLU A 118 26.71 -4.96 -3.99
C GLU A 118 26.77 -5.95 -2.83
N THR A 119 25.91 -5.79 -1.83
CA THR A 119 25.79 -6.73 -0.71
C THR A 119 25.42 -8.14 -1.20
N ALA A 120 24.51 -8.25 -2.17
CA ALA A 120 24.13 -9.52 -2.78
C ALA A 120 25.32 -10.20 -3.48
N ARG A 121 26.17 -9.45 -4.21
CA ARG A 121 27.40 -10.00 -4.79
C ARG A 121 28.37 -10.49 -3.73
N GLN A 122 28.56 -9.72 -2.66
CA GLN A 122 29.45 -10.10 -1.56
C GLN A 122 28.97 -11.37 -0.86
N VAL A 123 27.66 -11.52 -0.66
CA VAL A 123 27.04 -12.75 -0.16
C VAL A 123 27.31 -13.93 -1.09
N ASP A 124 27.18 -13.75 -2.41
CA ASP A 124 27.43 -14.83 -3.38
C ASP A 124 28.89 -15.30 -3.38
N VAL A 125 29.84 -14.35 -3.33
CA VAL A 125 31.28 -14.62 -3.22
C VAL A 125 31.59 -15.34 -1.90
N ALA A 126 31.02 -14.86 -0.79
CA ALA A 126 31.23 -15.44 0.53
C ALA A 126 30.65 -16.86 0.64
N ALA A 127 29.47 -17.11 0.06
CA ALA A 127 28.86 -18.44 0.02
C ALA A 127 29.73 -19.43 -0.78
N THR A 128 30.30 -18.98 -1.90
CA THR A 128 31.22 -19.79 -2.72
C THR A 128 32.51 -20.09 -1.96
N ALA A 129 33.11 -19.08 -1.30
CA ALA A 129 34.30 -19.24 -0.48
C ALA A 129 34.06 -20.19 0.70
N GLN A 130 32.87 -20.13 1.32
CA GLN A 130 32.47 -21.03 2.40
C GLN A 130 32.39 -22.48 1.93
N ALA A 131 31.79 -22.73 0.77
CA ALA A 131 31.74 -24.07 0.16
C ALA A 131 33.14 -24.63 -0.16
N GLN A 132 34.12 -23.75 -0.39
CA GLN A 132 35.52 -24.10 -0.69
C GLN A 132 36.43 -24.12 0.56
N GLY A 133 35.89 -23.89 1.76
CA GLY A 133 36.67 -23.88 3.02
C GLY A 133 37.61 -22.67 3.17
N GLN A 134 37.43 -21.60 2.39
CA GLN A 134 38.30 -20.42 2.38
C GLN A 134 37.93 -19.43 3.50
N THR A 135 38.23 -19.80 4.73
CA THR A 135 37.80 -19.08 5.94
C THR A 135 38.23 -17.60 5.98
N ALA A 136 39.43 -17.27 5.50
CA ALA A 136 39.90 -15.87 5.48
C ALA A 136 39.06 -14.96 4.56
N VAL A 137 38.62 -15.49 3.40
CA VAL A 137 37.77 -14.77 2.45
C VAL A 137 36.37 -14.60 3.02
N VAL A 138 35.83 -15.63 3.70
CA VAL A 138 34.52 -15.57 4.36
C VAL A 138 34.48 -14.48 5.44
N GLU A 139 35.49 -14.42 6.32
CA GLU A 139 35.53 -13.40 7.38
C GLU A 139 35.72 -11.98 6.85
N GLN A 140 36.54 -11.82 5.79
CA GLN A 140 36.65 -10.54 5.10
C GLN A 140 35.30 -10.09 4.51
N GLN A 141 34.61 -11.00 3.82
CA GLN A 141 33.33 -10.68 3.18
C GLN A 141 32.21 -10.42 4.19
N LYS A 142 32.16 -11.13 5.33
CA LYS A 142 31.20 -10.85 6.41
C LYS A 142 31.28 -9.39 6.88
N THR A 143 32.49 -8.85 6.98
CA THR A 143 32.70 -7.45 7.37
C THR A 143 32.17 -6.48 6.30
N GLN A 144 32.39 -6.79 5.03
CA GLN A 144 31.90 -5.99 3.90
C GLN A 144 30.37 -6.03 3.81
N ILE A 145 29.77 -7.21 3.95
CA ILE A 145 28.32 -7.43 4.01
C ILE A 145 27.71 -6.60 5.14
N ALA A 146 28.25 -6.69 6.35
CA ALA A 146 27.74 -5.90 7.49
C ALA A 146 27.79 -4.38 7.23
N SER A 147 28.87 -3.90 6.60
CA SER A 147 29.02 -2.49 6.21
C SER A 147 28.00 -2.07 5.13
N GLY A 148 27.79 -2.92 4.12
CA GLY A 148 26.81 -2.70 3.06
C GLY A 148 25.38 -2.62 3.61
N LEU A 149 25.01 -3.53 4.51
CA LEU A 149 23.70 -3.54 5.18
C LEU A 149 23.47 -2.30 6.04
N LYS A 150 24.50 -1.84 6.76
CA LYS A 150 24.42 -0.59 7.54
C LYS A 150 24.25 0.63 6.64
N SER A 151 24.98 0.67 5.52
CA SER A 151 24.89 1.75 4.54
C SER A 151 23.51 1.79 3.90
N ALA A 152 22.96 0.64 3.50
CA ALA A 152 21.61 0.53 2.97
C ALA A 152 20.56 1.06 3.96
N ALA A 153 20.61 0.65 5.24
CA ALA A 153 19.69 1.17 6.27
C ALA A 153 19.79 2.70 6.46
N SER A 154 21.01 3.25 6.37
CA SER A 154 21.23 4.70 6.42
C SER A 154 20.59 5.43 5.23
N GLU A 155 20.63 4.85 4.02
CA GLU A 155 20.00 5.45 2.84
C GLU A 155 18.47 5.47 2.94
N VAL A 156 17.85 4.41 3.50
CA VAL A 156 16.40 4.40 3.77
C VAL A 156 16.02 5.55 4.70
N THR A 157 16.76 5.72 5.79
CA THR A 157 16.51 6.78 6.78
C THR A 157 16.69 8.17 6.18
N ALA A 158 17.79 8.38 5.45
CA ALA A 158 18.09 9.65 4.80
C ALA A 158 17.05 10.01 3.72
N LEU A 159 16.59 9.03 2.94
CA LEU A 159 15.53 9.22 1.96
C LEU A 159 14.21 9.64 2.65
N GLY A 160 13.85 9.00 3.76
CA GLY A 160 12.66 9.37 4.52
C GLY A 160 12.70 10.84 5.00
N GLN A 161 13.84 11.27 5.55
CA GLN A 161 14.06 12.67 5.95
C GLN A 161 13.99 13.64 4.77
N GLN A 162 14.56 13.27 3.62
CA GLN A 162 14.53 14.09 2.42
C GLN A 162 13.10 14.24 1.87
N VAL A 163 12.33 13.15 1.80
CA VAL A 163 10.95 13.18 1.31
C VAL A 163 10.04 13.96 2.26
N ALA A 164 10.27 13.90 3.57
CA ALA A 164 9.55 14.71 4.55
C ALA A 164 9.72 16.22 4.32
N GLN A 165 10.83 16.67 3.72
CA GLN A 165 11.07 18.07 3.35
C GLN A 165 10.39 18.48 2.04
N LEU A 166 9.98 17.51 1.21
CA LEU A 166 9.37 17.72 -0.11
C LEU A 166 7.85 17.57 -0.10
N ALA A 167 7.31 16.86 0.88
CA ALA A 167 5.89 16.84 1.13
C ALA A 167 5.43 18.26 1.50
N PRO A 168 4.48 18.88 0.75
CA PRO A 168 3.88 20.11 1.21
C PRO A 168 3.23 19.84 2.58
N LYS A 169 3.47 20.72 3.56
CA LYS A 169 2.55 20.84 4.70
C LYS A 169 1.13 20.84 4.13
N PRO A 170 0.20 20.01 4.62
CA PRO A 170 -1.16 19.97 4.10
C PRO A 170 -1.69 21.40 4.03
N SER A 171 -1.90 21.89 2.81
CA SER A 171 -2.32 23.27 2.56
C SER A 171 -3.79 23.37 2.96
N GLY A 172 -3.99 23.82 4.20
CA GLY A 172 -5.31 23.93 4.83
C GLY A 172 -5.28 24.22 6.33
N GLN A 173 -4.12 24.35 6.97
CA GLN A 173 -4.04 24.79 8.37
C GLN A 173 -3.22 26.07 8.47
N SER A 174 -3.90 27.14 8.88
CA SER A 174 -3.35 28.41 9.35
C SER A 174 -2.15 28.19 10.27
N ASP A 175 -1.18 29.13 10.23
CA ASP A 175 -0.08 29.31 11.19
C ASP A 175 -0.58 29.56 12.63
N ALA A 176 -1.31 28.60 13.18
CA ALA A 176 -1.42 28.39 14.60
C ALA A 176 -0.31 27.42 14.97
N THR A 177 0.44 27.73 16.02
CA THR A 177 1.26 26.77 16.76
C THR A 177 0.52 25.43 16.81
N PRO A 178 1.11 24.27 16.44
CA PRO A 178 0.40 23.01 16.53
C PRO A 178 -0.10 22.88 17.95
N ARG A 179 -1.43 22.84 18.13
CA ARG A 179 -2.00 22.45 19.41
C ARG A 179 -1.55 20.99 19.60
N SER A 180 -0.61 20.75 20.50
CA SER A 180 -0.30 19.39 20.96
C SER A 180 -1.18 19.12 22.18
N GLY A 181 -1.90 18.01 22.15
CA GLY A 181 -2.54 17.45 23.34
C GLY A 181 -1.51 16.76 24.23
N SER A 182 -1.89 16.48 25.47
CA SER A 182 -1.17 15.54 26.34
C SER A 182 -2.16 14.44 26.73
N GLU A 183 -1.67 13.21 26.87
CA GLU A 183 -2.49 12.03 27.10
C GLU A 183 -3.42 12.11 28.31
N GLY A 184 -3.06 12.83 29.38
CA GLY A 184 -3.93 13.05 30.53
C GLY A 184 -4.24 11.76 31.32
N GLU A 185 -3.48 11.55 32.38
CA GLU A 185 -3.57 10.37 33.26
C GLU A 185 -4.59 10.55 34.42
N PRO A 186 -5.23 9.47 34.92
CA PRO A 186 -5.10 8.06 34.52
C PRO A 186 -5.92 7.70 33.27
N ASN A 187 -5.35 6.94 32.33
CA ASN A 187 -6.02 6.51 31.09
C ASN A 187 -5.88 4.99 30.79
N ASP A 188 -5.44 4.19 31.75
CA ASP A 188 -5.14 2.73 31.64
C ASP A 188 -6.29 1.81 31.17
N SER A 189 -7.49 2.35 30.96
CA SER A 189 -8.66 1.56 30.59
C SER A 189 -9.61 2.31 29.66
N LYS A 190 -10.42 1.56 28.91
CA LYS A 190 -11.47 2.13 28.04
C LYS A 190 -12.51 2.95 28.80
N ALA A 191 -12.65 2.75 30.13
CA ALA A 191 -13.56 3.54 30.96
C ALA A 191 -12.96 4.91 31.33
N SER A 192 -11.65 4.98 31.51
CA SER A 192 -10.87 6.18 31.80
C SER A 192 -10.24 6.83 30.56
N ALA A 193 -10.54 6.30 29.37
CA ALA A 193 -9.88 6.70 28.14
C ALA A 193 -9.87 8.23 27.93
N ALA A 194 -8.68 8.75 27.65
CA ALA A 194 -8.42 10.14 27.39
C ALA A 194 -9.01 10.61 26.07
N GLU A 195 -9.32 11.90 25.95
CA GLU A 195 -9.85 12.45 24.71
C GLU A 195 -8.72 12.69 23.70
N LEU A 196 -8.77 12.01 22.56
CA LEU A 196 -7.91 12.25 21.41
C LEU A 196 -8.64 13.17 20.43
N ALA A 197 -8.22 14.43 20.37
CA ALA A 197 -8.74 15.36 19.40
C ALA A 197 -8.31 14.96 17.98
N ILE A 198 -9.27 14.84 17.07
CA ILE A 198 -8.99 14.44 15.69
C ILE A 198 -8.07 15.46 15.00
N ASN A 199 -7.19 15.00 14.11
CA ASN A 199 -6.16 15.83 13.45
C ASN A 199 -5.27 16.64 14.40
N THR A 200 -5.22 16.27 15.68
CA THR A 200 -4.42 16.96 16.69
C THR A 200 -3.40 15.97 17.25
N PRO A 201 -2.09 16.19 17.03
CA PRO A 201 -1.06 15.38 17.65
C PRO A 201 -1.20 15.43 19.18
N THR A 202 -1.14 14.28 19.84
CA THR A 202 -1.23 14.16 21.29
C THR A 202 0.01 13.43 21.78
N ASP A 203 0.80 14.10 22.61
CA ASP A 203 2.00 13.50 23.20
C ASP A 203 1.62 12.60 24.37
N GLY A 204 2.27 11.44 24.44
CA GLY A 204 2.09 10.46 25.49
C GLY A 204 3.35 9.67 25.83
N GLU A 205 3.29 8.88 26.89
CA GLU A 205 4.40 8.09 27.40
C GLU A 205 3.91 6.79 28.05
N ILE A 206 4.26 5.66 27.45
CA ILE A 206 4.17 4.36 28.13
C ILE A 206 5.27 4.34 29.19
N ALA A 207 4.92 4.59 30.46
CA ALA A 207 5.85 4.71 31.58
C ALA A 207 6.37 3.36 32.08
N SER A 208 5.59 2.29 31.91
CA SER A 208 5.96 0.93 32.32
C SER A 208 5.34 -0.14 31.41
N THR A 209 5.69 -1.41 31.61
CA THR A 209 5.09 -2.51 30.83
C THR A 209 3.66 -2.85 31.21
N GLU A 210 3.15 -2.30 32.32
CA GLU A 210 1.74 -2.43 32.73
C GLU A 210 0.91 -1.18 32.40
N ASP A 211 1.55 -0.18 31.80
CA ASP A 211 0.92 1.05 31.36
C ASP A 211 0.24 0.83 29.99
N HIS A 212 -1.02 1.20 29.92
CA HIS A 212 -1.90 0.95 28.79
C HIS A 212 -2.70 2.21 28.45
N ASP A 213 -2.11 3.13 27.70
CA ASP A 213 -2.80 4.35 27.33
C ASP A 213 -4.03 4.08 26.45
N ASN A 214 -5.23 4.31 26.99
CA ASN A 214 -6.46 4.27 26.22
C ASN A 214 -6.90 5.70 25.86
N PHE A 215 -7.18 5.91 24.59
CA PHE A 215 -7.74 7.14 24.04
C PHE A 215 -9.12 6.87 23.44
N ARG A 216 -9.91 7.93 23.28
CA ARG A 216 -11.18 7.91 22.54
C ARG A 216 -11.31 9.15 21.67
N PHE A 217 -11.97 8.98 20.53
CA PHE A 217 -12.31 10.11 19.66
C PHE A 217 -13.66 9.89 18.98
N MET A 218 -14.27 10.98 18.52
CA MET A 218 -15.48 10.96 17.70
C MET A 218 -15.11 11.08 16.23
N SER A 219 -15.70 10.24 15.38
CA SER A 219 -15.63 10.44 13.93
C SER A 219 -16.35 11.73 13.55
N GLY A 220 -15.63 12.63 12.88
CA GLY A 220 -16.16 13.95 12.49
C GLY A 220 -16.81 13.99 11.11
N ALA A 221 -16.65 12.95 10.29
CA ALA A 221 -17.24 12.89 8.95
C ALA A 221 -18.77 12.67 9.02
N SER A 222 -19.50 13.25 8.06
CA SER A 222 -20.95 13.06 7.90
C SER A 222 -21.31 11.75 7.19
N VAL A 223 -20.34 11.14 6.51
CA VAL A 223 -20.41 9.83 5.86
C VAL A 223 -19.31 8.93 6.42
N ARG A 224 -19.27 7.67 5.96
CA ARG A 224 -18.17 6.77 6.31
C ARG A 224 -16.86 7.33 5.76
N ASP A 225 -15.79 7.21 6.53
CA ASP A 225 -14.47 7.69 6.11
C ASP A 225 -13.36 6.76 6.62
N ARG A 226 -12.27 6.69 5.87
CA ARG A 226 -11.06 6.02 6.34
C ARG A 226 -10.34 6.91 7.34
N VAL A 227 -10.02 6.35 8.51
CA VAL A 227 -9.21 7.02 9.53
C VAL A 227 -7.91 6.27 9.68
N ILE A 228 -6.79 6.99 9.63
CA ILE A 228 -5.47 6.47 9.96
C ILE A 228 -5.15 6.88 11.40
N VAL A 229 -4.88 5.90 12.26
CA VAL A 229 -4.31 6.14 13.58
C VAL A 229 -2.81 5.94 13.46
N ARG A 230 -2.05 7.01 13.70
CA ARG A 230 -0.60 7.01 13.60
C ARG A 230 0.02 7.28 14.97
N LEU A 231 0.97 6.44 15.33
CA LEU A 231 1.90 6.63 16.42
C LEU A 231 3.27 6.94 15.84
N GLU A 232 3.75 8.15 16.10
CA GLU A 232 5.13 8.55 15.86
C GLU A 232 5.93 8.30 17.13
N ASN A 233 6.95 7.48 17.04
CA ASN A 233 7.78 7.12 18.18
C ASN A 233 8.69 8.30 18.53
N ARG A 234 8.72 8.67 19.82
CA ARG A 234 9.58 9.73 20.35
C ARG A 234 10.65 9.17 21.29
N SER A 235 10.89 7.86 21.19
CA SER A 235 11.91 7.14 21.94
C SER A 235 12.68 6.18 21.02
N ASP A 236 13.87 5.75 21.45
CA ASP A 236 14.62 4.70 20.75
C ASP A 236 14.27 3.29 21.25
N THR A 237 13.39 3.20 22.25
CA THR A 237 13.13 1.96 23.01
C THR A 237 11.75 1.39 22.77
N LEU A 238 10.73 2.22 22.62
CA LEU A 238 9.34 1.77 22.49
C LEU A 238 9.18 0.88 21.26
N ARG A 239 8.56 -0.28 21.45
CA ARG A 239 8.07 -1.18 20.41
C ARG A 239 6.54 -1.04 20.40
N PRO A 240 5.99 -0.16 19.57
CA PRO A 240 4.59 0.22 19.67
C PRO A 240 3.66 -0.93 19.30
N TYR A 241 2.55 -1.01 20.01
CA TYR A 241 1.42 -1.87 19.68
C TYR A 241 0.13 -1.05 19.79
N LEU A 242 -0.50 -0.82 18.64
CA LEU A 242 -1.74 -0.09 18.52
C LEU A 242 -2.91 -1.05 18.31
N LYS A 243 -4.02 -0.78 19.01
CA LYS A 243 -5.32 -1.40 18.74
C LYS A 243 -6.40 -0.33 18.61
N VAL A 244 -7.28 -0.51 17.65
CA VAL A 244 -8.51 0.28 17.53
C VAL A 244 -9.71 -0.57 17.86
N PHE A 245 -10.64 0.01 18.61
CA PHE A 245 -11.90 -0.61 18.99
C PHE A 245 -13.09 0.23 18.51
N GLY A 246 -14.15 -0.47 18.16
CA GLY A 246 -15.41 0.12 17.72
C GLY A 246 -16.21 0.76 18.86
N PRO A 247 -17.39 1.30 18.54
CA PRO A 247 -18.29 1.93 19.53
C PRO A 247 -18.80 0.96 20.59
N ASP A 248 -18.89 -0.32 20.25
CA ASP A 248 -19.22 -1.45 21.12
C ASP A 248 -18.01 -1.98 21.92
N LYS A 249 -16.84 -1.36 21.74
CA LYS A 249 -15.54 -1.77 22.30
C LYS A 249 -15.01 -3.11 21.78
N ALA A 250 -15.56 -3.63 20.68
CA ALA A 250 -14.97 -4.77 19.98
C ALA A 250 -13.70 -4.33 19.24
N ALA A 251 -12.68 -5.19 19.20
CA ALA A 251 -11.46 -4.90 18.44
C ALA A 251 -11.78 -4.88 16.94
N LEU A 252 -11.31 -3.85 16.25
CA LEU A 252 -11.48 -3.69 14.80
C LEU A 252 -10.20 -4.01 14.05
N GLN A 253 -9.10 -3.40 14.49
CA GLN A 253 -7.80 -3.54 13.84
C GLN A 253 -6.68 -3.37 14.86
N GLU A 254 -5.56 -4.01 14.58
CA GLU A 254 -4.33 -3.81 15.33
C GLU A 254 -3.12 -3.70 14.40
N ALA A 255 -2.07 -3.03 14.89
CA ALA A 255 -0.78 -2.96 14.23
C ALA A 255 0.31 -2.86 15.29
N TYR A 256 1.47 -3.45 15.00
CA TYR A 256 2.61 -3.41 15.90
C TYR A 256 3.92 -3.40 15.15
N SER A 257 4.98 -2.96 15.84
CA SER A 257 6.34 -3.15 15.39
C SER A 257 7.18 -3.78 16.49
N SER A 258 7.89 -4.86 16.16
CA SER A 258 8.92 -5.44 17.05
C SER A 258 10.22 -4.65 17.04
N THR A 259 10.35 -3.65 16.16
CA THR A 259 11.54 -2.82 16.01
C THR A 259 11.46 -1.65 16.99
N ALA A 260 12.46 -1.54 17.86
CA ALA A 260 12.52 -0.44 18.83
C ALA A 260 12.69 0.91 18.10
N GLY A 261 11.94 1.92 18.54
CA GLY A 261 11.95 3.25 17.92
C GLY A 261 11.21 3.35 16.60
N ALA A 262 10.56 2.27 16.13
CA ALA A 262 9.74 2.34 14.93
C ALA A 262 8.42 3.08 15.20
N ASP A 263 7.97 3.83 14.21
CA ASP A 263 6.59 4.32 14.11
C ASP A 263 5.64 3.16 13.82
N THR A 264 4.35 3.35 14.07
CA THR A 264 3.32 2.40 13.68
C THR A 264 2.04 3.14 13.31
N GLU A 265 1.35 2.64 12.30
CA GLU A 265 0.03 3.14 11.94
C GLU A 265 -0.90 1.99 11.59
N LEU A 266 -2.19 2.23 11.75
CA LEU A 266 -3.24 1.35 11.26
C LEU A 266 -4.35 2.21 10.68
N ALA A 267 -5.12 1.62 9.77
CA ALA A 267 -6.25 2.28 9.16
C ALA A 267 -7.51 1.44 9.31
N PHE A 268 -8.64 2.11 9.48
CA PHE A 268 -9.95 1.49 9.54
C PHE A 268 -11.01 2.46 9.00
N THR A 269 -12.20 1.96 8.69
CA THR A 269 -13.32 2.80 8.26
C THR A 269 -14.19 3.17 9.46
N ALA A 270 -14.29 4.48 9.71
CA ALA A 270 -15.12 5.03 10.77
C ALA A 270 -16.53 5.34 10.25
N GLN A 271 -17.53 4.95 11.03
CA GLN A 271 -18.93 5.29 10.84
C GLN A 271 -19.18 6.74 11.30
N PRO A 272 -20.07 7.49 10.63
CA PRO A 272 -20.30 8.90 10.92
C PRO A 272 -20.84 9.11 12.34
N GLY A 273 -20.27 10.08 13.05
CA GLY A 273 -20.69 10.47 14.40
C GLY A 273 -20.54 9.39 15.47
N LYS A 274 -19.77 8.33 15.22
CA LYS A 274 -19.51 7.26 16.20
C LYS A 274 -18.24 7.52 17.00
N ARG A 275 -18.19 6.95 18.22
CA ARG A 275 -17.03 7.00 19.11
C ARG A 275 -16.17 5.76 18.92
N TYR A 276 -14.86 5.97 18.76
CA TYR A 276 -13.86 4.92 18.66
C TYR A 276 -12.87 5.02 19.82
N TYR A 277 -12.20 3.91 20.12
CA TYR A 277 -11.16 3.85 21.14
C TYR A 277 -9.85 3.39 20.50
N VAL A 278 -8.75 3.96 20.95
CA VAL A 278 -7.39 3.55 20.60
C VAL A 278 -6.70 3.10 21.87
N GLU A 279 -6.03 1.96 21.84
CA GLU A 279 -5.15 1.51 22.92
C GLU A 279 -3.73 1.53 22.39
N VAL A 280 -2.85 2.25 23.08
CA VAL A 280 -1.41 2.22 22.88
C VAL A 280 -0.82 1.33 23.96
N ASN A 281 -0.11 0.30 23.54
CA ASN A 281 0.65 -0.59 24.40
C ASN A 281 2.09 -0.66 23.92
N SER A 282 2.90 -1.42 24.65
CA SER A 282 4.24 -1.79 24.23
C SER A 282 4.48 -3.29 24.22
N PHE A 283 5.42 -3.75 23.38
CA PHE A 283 6.00 -5.08 23.49
C PHE A 283 7.12 -5.11 24.54
N GLY A 284 6.74 -4.94 25.82
CA GLY A 284 7.63 -5.16 26.97
C GLY A 284 8.67 -4.07 27.19
N ASN A 285 8.41 -2.84 26.74
CA ASN A 285 9.29 -1.69 26.95
C ASN A 285 8.50 -0.39 27.19
N SER A 286 9.19 0.70 27.48
CA SER A 286 8.60 2.01 27.72
C SER A 286 9.12 3.03 26.71
N GLY A 287 8.42 4.14 26.60
CA GLY A 287 8.89 5.27 25.81
C GLY A 287 7.79 6.24 25.41
N LYS A 288 8.25 7.43 25.02
CA LYS A 288 7.41 8.53 24.57
C LYS A 288 6.95 8.31 23.14
N TYR A 289 5.77 8.83 22.84
CA TYR A 289 5.21 8.80 21.51
C TYR A 289 4.34 10.04 21.25
N THR A 290 3.98 10.26 20.00
CA THR A 290 2.93 11.19 19.58
C THR A 290 1.86 10.41 18.83
N LEU A 291 0.62 10.44 19.30
CA LEU A 291 -0.53 9.77 18.69
C LEU A 291 -1.40 10.77 17.92
N THR A 292 -1.85 10.40 16.72
CA THR A 292 -2.81 11.20 15.94
C THR A 292 -3.83 10.31 15.24
N ALA A 293 -5.11 10.70 15.28
CA ALA A 293 -6.16 10.14 14.43
C ALA A 293 -6.43 11.08 13.24
N LEU A 294 -6.26 10.57 12.02
CA LEU A 294 -6.25 11.33 10.76
C LEU A 294 -7.36 10.83 9.82
N PRO A 295 -8.50 11.52 9.73
CA PRO A 295 -9.49 11.32 8.66
C PRO A 295 -8.85 11.54 7.30
N GLN A 296 -9.21 10.73 6.33
CA GLN A 296 -8.64 10.77 4.99
C GLN A 296 -9.55 11.46 3.97
N ALA A 297 -10.82 11.65 4.29
CA ALA A 297 -11.84 12.05 3.31
C ALA A 297 -11.78 11.16 2.05
N ALA A 298 -11.72 9.85 2.26
CA ALA A 298 -11.52 8.83 1.23
C ALA A 298 -12.83 8.40 0.54
N PHE A 299 -13.98 8.91 1.00
CA PHE A 299 -15.27 8.70 0.37
C PHE A 299 -15.38 9.49 -0.94
N ASP A 300 -16.14 8.99 -1.90
CA ASP A 300 -16.45 9.75 -3.10
C ASP A 300 -17.67 10.68 -2.91
N ARG A 301 -17.98 11.46 -3.95
CA ARG A 301 -19.02 12.50 -3.90
C ARG A 301 -20.46 11.99 -3.88
N PHE A 302 -20.68 10.69 -4.08
CA PHE A 302 -22.01 10.08 -4.18
C PHE A 302 -22.50 9.52 -2.86
N GLU A 303 -21.62 9.44 -1.87
CA GLU A 303 -21.91 8.96 -0.54
C GLU A 303 -22.83 9.95 0.24
N PRO A 304 -23.79 9.44 1.04
CA PRO A 304 -24.09 8.03 1.29
C PRO A 304 -25.00 7.42 0.20
N ASN A 305 -24.67 6.22 -0.27
CA ASN A 305 -25.50 5.42 -1.17
C ASN A 305 -25.41 3.90 -0.87
N ASP A 306 -25.05 3.55 0.37
CA ASP A 306 -24.86 2.18 0.86
C ASP A 306 -26.16 1.35 1.01
N ASP A 307 -27.24 1.99 1.47
CA ASP A 307 -28.51 1.32 1.76
C ASP A 307 -29.65 1.93 0.93
N PRO A 308 -30.21 1.23 -0.07
CA PRO A 308 -31.23 1.80 -0.95
C PRO A 308 -32.59 1.97 -0.27
N ILE A 309 -32.76 1.54 0.99
CA ILE A 309 -33.97 1.76 1.81
C ILE A 309 -33.88 3.12 2.53
N HIS A 310 -32.69 3.49 3.00
CA HIS A 310 -32.47 4.67 3.83
C HIS A 310 -31.77 5.81 3.07
N ASP A 311 -30.95 5.46 2.09
CA ASP A 311 -30.19 6.36 1.24
C ASP A 311 -30.75 6.33 -0.20
N PRO A 312 -30.90 7.49 -0.87
CA PRO A 312 -31.35 7.51 -2.25
C PRO A 312 -30.25 6.97 -3.18
N PRO A 313 -30.52 5.95 -4.01
CA PRO A 313 -29.52 5.47 -4.98
C PRO A 313 -29.09 6.58 -5.94
N THR A 314 -27.80 6.61 -6.26
CA THR A 314 -27.19 7.59 -7.15
C THR A 314 -27.77 7.50 -8.56
N PRO A 315 -28.36 8.58 -9.11
CA PRO A 315 -28.92 8.55 -10.47
C PRO A 315 -27.83 8.39 -11.52
N ILE A 316 -28.08 7.55 -12.53
CA ILE A 316 -27.17 7.34 -13.66
C ILE A 316 -27.88 7.58 -14.99
N MET A 317 -27.12 8.04 -15.99
CA MET A 317 -27.60 8.24 -17.35
C MET A 317 -26.86 7.32 -18.32
N VAL A 318 -27.58 6.81 -19.32
CA VAL A 318 -26.99 5.92 -20.34
C VAL A 318 -25.93 6.69 -21.13
N GLY A 319 -24.76 6.08 -21.27
CA GLY A 319 -23.59 6.66 -21.94
C GLY A 319 -22.67 7.46 -21.02
N GLU A 320 -23.11 7.84 -19.81
CA GLU A 320 -22.28 8.56 -18.85
C GLU A 320 -21.45 7.60 -17.99
N SER A 321 -20.25 8.07 -17.63
CA SER A 321 -19.35 7.37 -16.73
C SER A 321 -19.41 7.97 -15.33
N ILE A 322 -19.36 7.10 -14.32
CA ILE A 322 -19.33 7.45 -12.91
C ILE A 322 -18.01 6.96 -12.35
N ASP A 323 -17.20 7.89 -11.85
CA ASP A 323 -15.99 7.60 -11.08
C ASP A 323 -16.32 7.64 -9.58
N ALA A 324 -16.14 6.52 -8.91
CA ALA A 324 -16.51 6.27 -7.51
C ALA A 324 -15.50 5.30 -6.86
N ASN A 325 -15.64 4.99 -5.58
CA ASN A 325 -14.77 4.04 -4.89
C ASN A 325 -15.49 3.20 -3.84
N ILE A 326 -15.06 1.94 -3.70
CA ILE A 326 -15.43 1.10 -2.56
C ILE A 326 -14.40 1.31 -1.45
N LEU A 327 -14.81 1.82 -0.28
CA LEU A 327 -13.97 2.04 0.90
C LEU A 327 -13.52 0.73 1.56
N ASP A 328 -14.44 -0.22 1.73
CA ASP A 328 -14.21 -1.53 2.34
C ASP A 328 -15.32 -2.54 2.00
N GLU A 329 -15.34 -3.69 2.68
CA GLU A 329 -16.29 -4.80 2.49
C GLU A 329 -17.77 -4.48 2.78
N GLN A 330 -18.04 -3.42 3.53
CA GLN A 330 -19.38 -2.98 3.89
C GLN A 330 -19.87 -1.84 2.98
N ASP A 331 -19.01 -1.28 2.13
CA ASP A 331 -19.37 -0.26 1.16
C ASP A 331 -20.10 -0.90 -0.04
N ASN A 332 -21.31 -0.41 -0.29
CA ASN A 332 -22.26 -0.92 -1.27
C ASN A 332 -22.87 0.21 -2.07
N ASP A 333 -22.19 0.65 -3.11
CA ASP A 333 -22.72 1.70 -3.98
C ASP A 333 -24.00 1.30 -4.73
N TRP A 334 -25.12 1.95 -4.38
CA TRP A 334 -26.37 1.82 -5.12
C TRP A 334 -26.58 2.92 -6.14
N TYR A 335 -26.97 2.50 -7.33
CA TYR A 335 -27.26 3.33 -8.49
C TYR A 335 -28.66 3.08 -9.04
N ARG A 336 -29.23 4.09 -9.71
CA ARG A 336 -30.54 3.99 -10.37
C ARG A 336 -30.55 4.57 -11.78
N LEU A 337 -30.95 3.74 -12.75
CA LEU A 337 -31.37 4.18 -14.07
C LEU A 337 -32.88 4.35 -14.08
N ALA A 338 -33.36 5.56 -14.40
CA ALA A 338 -34.79 5.87 -14.30
C ALA A 338 -35.66 5.20 -15.38
N ALA A 339 -35.14 5.07 -16.60
CA ALA A 339 -35.84 4.48 -17.73
C ALA A 339 -34.82 3.92 -18.73
N ALA A 340 -34.89 2.62 -19.03
CA ALA A 340 -34.06 2.02 -20.05
C ALA A 340 -34.48 2.50 -21.46
N PRO A 341 -33.53 2.90 -22.34
CA PRO A 341 -33.85 3.37 -23.69
C PRO A 341 -34.08 2.25 -24.71
N GLY A 342 -33.68 1.01 -24.39
CA GLY A 342 -33.64 -0.11 -25.32
C GLY A 342 -34.07 -1.42 -24.69
N LYS A 343 -33.85 -2.52 -25.43
CA LYS A 343 -34.13 -3.88 -24.96
C LYS A 343 -32.93 -4.59 -24.33
N SER A 344 -31.76 -3.98 -24.41
CA SER A 344 -30.53 -4.48 -23.80
C SER A 344 -29.63 -3.29 -23.49
N LEU A 345 -28.91 -3.39 -22.38
CA LEU A 345 -27.86 -2.45 -21.99
C LEU A 345 -26.58 -3.22 -21.70
N ARG A 346 -25.44 -2.58 -21.96
CA ARG A 346 -24.11 -3.04 -21.61
C ARG A 346 -23.62 -2.31 -20.37
N VAL A 347 -23.14 -3.06 -19.39
CA VAL A 347 -22.54 -2.55 -18.16
C VAL A 347 -21.05 -2.81 -18.22
N THR A 348 -20.26 -1.77 -18.04
CA THR A 348 -18.82 -1.86 -17.89
C THR A 348 -18.44 -1.29 -16.52
N LEU A 349 -17.74 -2.08 -15.73
CA LEU A 349 -17.03 -1.61 -14.54
C LEU A 349 -15.54 -1.72 -14.82
N GLU A 350 -14.90 -0.59 -15.07
CA GLU A 350 -13.44 -0.47 -15.16
C GLU A 350 -12.90 -0.32 -13.74
N ASN A 351 -12.15 -1.31 -13.28
CA ASN A 351 -11.50 -1.25 -11.98
C ASN A 351 -10.23 -0.40 -12.10
N ARG A 352 -10.14 0.64 -11.27
CA ARG A 352 -9.04 1.61 -11.27
C ARG A 352 -8.12 1.41 -10.06
N SER A 353 -8.26 0.27 -9.38
CA SER A 353 -7.45 -0.15 -8.25
C SER A 353 -6.72 -1.46 -8.53
N ALA A 354 -5.72 -1.79 -7.71
CA ALA A 354 -5.05 -3.09 -7.75
C ALA A 354 -5.69 -4.14 -6.82
N THR A 355 -6.69 -3.74 -6.02
CA THR A 355 -7.14 -4.49 -4.85
C THR A 355 -8.61 -4.88 -4.89
N LEU A 356 -9.47 -4.06 -5.51
CA LEU A 356 -10.90 -4.35 -5.60
C LEU A 356 -11.12 -5.63 -6.41
N ARG A 357 -11.96 -6.53 -5.87
CA ARG A 357 -12.54 -7.68 -6.57
C ARG A 357 -14.00 -7.33 -6.87
N PRO A 358 -14.35 -6.93 -8.10
CA PRO A 358 -15.65 -6.30 -8.34
C PRO A 358 -16.79 -7.31 -8.33
N ASN A 359 -17.95 -6.87 -7.83
CA ASN A 359 -19.25 -7.49 -8.03
C ASN A 359 -20.26 -6.41 -8.42
N VAL A 360 -21.02 -6.65 -9.49
CA VAL A 360 -22.15 -5.83 -9.92
C VAL A 360 -23.41 -6.70 -9.94
N VAL A 361 -24.41 -6.29 -9.15
CA VAL A 361 -25.73 -6.91 -9.13
C VAL A 361 -26.76 -5.96 -9.75
N ILE A 362 -27.58 -6.47 -10.65
CA ILE A 362 -28.63 -5.75 -11.36
C ILE A 362 -29.99 -6.14 -10.80
N TYR A 363 -30.83 -5.15 -10.54
CA TYR A 363 -32.20 -5.36 -10.06
C TYR A 363 -33.22 -4.65 -10.96
N ASN A 364 -34.42 -5.22 -11.03
CA ASN A 364 -35.56 -4.58 -11.72
C ASN A 364 -36.21 -3.48 -10.85
N ALA A 365 -37.26 -2.85 -11.38
CA ALA A 365 -38.01 -1.80 -10.70
C ALA A 365 -38.60 -2.24 -9.34
N GLN A 366 -38.90 -3.54 -9.17
CA GLN A 366 -39.40 -4.15 -7.93
C GLN A 366 -38.28 -4.60 -6.98
N ARG A 367 -37.01 -4.26 -7.28
CA ARG A 367 -35.81 -4.67 -6.53
C ARG A 367 -35.59 -6.19 -6.48
N SER A 368 -36.12 -6.93 -7.45
CA SER A 368 -35.77 -8.33 -7.65
C SER A 368 -34.46 -8.43 -8.43
N GLY A 369 -33.53 -9.27 -7.96
CA GLY A 369 -32.27 -9.52 -8.64
C GLY A 369 -32.50 -10.17 -10.00
N LEU A 370 -31.87 -9.60 -11.03
CA LEU A 370 -31.91 -10.09 -12.41
C LEU A 370 -30.60 -10.78 -12.79
N GLN A 371 -29.47 -10.21 -12.37
CA GLN A 371 -28.16 -10.66 -12.80
C GLN A 371 -27.11 -10.29 -11.75
N ASP A 372 -26.22 -11.22 -11.43
CA ASP A 372 -25.06 -11.04 -10.56
C ASP A 372 -23.81 -11.39 -11.38
N ARG A 373 -22.83 -10.47 -11.41
CA ARG A 373 -21.58 -10.62 -12.14
C ARG A 373 -20.43 -10.17 -11.27
N TYR A 374 -19.46 -11.05 -11.07
CA TYR A 374 -18.29 -10.78 -10.25
C TYR A 374 -17.03 -11.35 -10.89
N ASP A 375 -15.89 -10.78 -10.49
CA ASP A 375 -14.58 -11.37 -10.74
C ASP A 375 -13.81 -11.37 -9.42
N GLY A 376 -13.41 -12.57 -9.00
CA GLY A 376 -12.65 -12.76 -7.78
C GLY A 376 -11.20 -12.31 -7.90
N THR A 377 -10.70 -11.89 -9.05
CA THR A 377 -9.30 -11.48 -9.24
C THR A 377 -9.10 -10.01 -8.84
N PRO A 378 -8.12 -9.67 -7.97
CA PRO A 378 -7.82 -8.28 -7.63
C PRO A 378 -7.51 -7.45 -8.88
N GLY A 379 -8.11 -6.28 -8.99
CA GLY A 379 -7.92 -5.38 -10.13
C GLY A 379 -8.65 -5.79 -11.41
N ALA A 380 -9.43 -6.89 -11.39
CA ALA A 380 -10.24 -7.27 -12.54
C ALA A 380 -11.35 -6.25 -12.82
N SER A 381 -11.73 -6.15 -14.08
CA SER A 381 -12.85 -5.33 -14.57
C SER A 381 -14.00 -6.23 -15.02
N LEU A 382 -15.21 -5.69 -15.12
CA LEU A 382 -16.39 -6.41 -15.62
C LEU A 382 -16.93 -5.75 -16.88
N ASP A 383 -17.34 -6.57 -17.84
CA ASP A 383 -18.05 -6.12 -19.05
C ASP A 383 -19.08 -7.16 -19.46
N PHE A 384 -20.36 -6.80 -19.40
CA PHE A 384 -21.46 -7.71 -19.69
C PHE A 384 -22.71 -6.96 -20.15
N SER A 385 -23.64 -7.67 -20.76
CA SER A 385 -24.97 -7.15 -21.11
C SER A 385 -26.06 -7.81 -20.29
N PHE A 386 -27.19 -7.12 -20.18
CA PHE A 386 -28.43 -7.65 -19.63
C PHE A 386 -29.63 -7.12 -20.42
N ASP A 387 -30.72 -7.87 -20.40
CA ASP A 387 -31.95 -7.50 -21.09
C ASP A 387 -32.76 -6.48 -20.28
N THR A 388 -33.34 -5.52 -20.99
CA THR A 388 -34.15 -4.45 -20.42
C THR A 388 -35.51 -4.34 -21.11
N THR A 389 -36.46 -3.73 -20.42
CA THR A 389 -37.74 -3.32 -20.99
C THR A 389 -37.70 -1.80 -21.16
N PRO A 390 -37.88 -1.26 -22.37
CA PRO A 390 -37.87 0.18 -22.59
C PRO A 390 -38.83 0.92 -21.67
N GLY A 391 -38.37 1.99 -21.02
CA GLY A 391 -39.15 2.80 -20.09
C GLY A 391 -39.13 2.32 -18.63
N GLU A 392 -38.68 1.09 -18.36
CA GLU A 392 -38.59 0.56 -16.99
C GLU A 392 -37.33 1.05 -16.26
N ALA A 393 -37.44 1.15 -14.94
CA ALA A 393 -36.33 1.51 -14.07
C ALA A 393 -35.49 0.29 -13.67
N TYR A 394 -34.19 0.52 -13.46
CA TYR A 394 -33.23 -0.50 -13.04
C TYR A 394 -32.32 0.04 -11.94
N TYR A 395 -31.89 -0.85 -11.06
CA TYR A 395 -30.91 -0.54 -10.00
C TYR A 395 -29.65 -1.38 -10.18
N PHE A 396 -28.52 -0.80 -9.80
CA PHE A 396 -27.21 -1.44 -9.87
C PHE A 396 -26.60 -1.33 -8.48
N GLN A 397 -26.12 -2.45 -7.94
CA GLN A 397 -25.34 -2.47 -6.72
C GLN A 397 -23.90 -2.82 -7.13
N VAL A 398 -22.96 -1.92 -6.87
CA VAL A 398 -21.53 -2.21 -6.97
C VAL A 398 -21.01 -2.49 -5.56
N LYS A 399 -20.32 -3.61 -5.39
CA LYS A 399 -19.77 -4.02 -4.09
C LYS A 399 -18.54 -4.90 -4.28
N PRO A 400 -17.72 -5.10 -3.24
CA PRO A 400 -16.67 -6.11 -3.31
C PRO A 400 -17.27 -7.52 -3.35
N PHE A 401 -16.72 -8.41 -4.18
CA PHE A 401 -17.17 -9.81 -4.27
C PHE A 401 -16.93 -10.58 -2.97
N SER A 402 -15.77 -10.33 -2.35
CA SER A 402 -15.37 -10.99 -1.10
C SER A 402 -14.62 -10.06 -0.17
N SER A 403 -13.69 -9.28 -0.73
CA SER A 403 -12.83 -8.33 -0.04
C SER A 403 -12.19 -7.40 -1.06
N GLY A 404 -11.52 -6.37 -0.53
CA GLY A 404 -10.84 -5.37 -1.33
C GLY A 404 -11.63 -4.07 -1.43
N SER A 405 -10.91 -3.02 -1.74
CA SER A 405 -11.38 -1.65 -1.85
C SER A 405 -10.67 -0.96 -3.00
N GLY A 406 -11.18 0.19 -3.38
CA GLY A 406 -10.54 1.10 -4.32
C GLY A 406 -11.46 1.64 -5.40
N ASP A 407 -10.86 2.49 -6.22
CA ASP A 407 -11.55 3.27 -7.23
C ASP A 407 -12.05 2.38 -8.38
N TYR A 408 -13.19 2.75 -8.94
CA TYR A 408 -13.72 2.17 -10.17
C TYR A 408 -14.42 3.22 -11.02
N ARG A 409 -14.69 2.84 -12.28
CA ARG A 409 -15.54 3.59 -13.19
C ARG A 409 -16.67 2.70 -13.69
N LEU A 410 -17.91 3.08 -13.37
CA LEU A 410 -19.11 2.43 -13.91
C LEU A 410 -19.58 3.16 -15.17
N THR A 411 -19.99 2.42 -16.19
CA THR A 411 -20.66 2.97 -17.37
C THR A 411 -21.75 2.01 -17.85
N VAL A 412 -22.93 2.53 -18.14
CA VAL A 412 -24.08 1.77 -18.68
C VAL A 412 -24.43 2.33 -20.06
N ARG A 413 -24.48 1.48 -21.10
CA ARG A 413 -24.60 1.90 -22.52
C ARG A 413 -25.66 1.14 -23.28
#